data_AF-A0A351YD29-F1
#
_entry.id   AF-A0A351YD29-F1
#
_cell.length_a   1.000
_cell.length_b   1.000
_cell.length_c   1.000
_cell.angle_alpha   90.00
_cell.angle_beta   90.00
_cell.angle_gamma   90.00
#
_symmetry.space_group_name_H-M   'P 1'
#
loop_
_entity.id
_entity.type
_entity.pdbx_description
1 polymer ?
#
loop_
_entity_poly.entity_id
_entity_poly.type
_entity_poly.pdbx_seq_one_letter_code
_entity_poly.pdbx_strand_id
1 'polypeptide(L)'
;ELTIKNVSYENLGIIPESFRRLGIILEQRGDDIFVPEQECYAVETFMDGSILTLADAPWPGLTPDLLSVMLVVATQARGSVLIHQKMFES
;
A
#
# COMPACT_ATOMS: atom_id res chain seq x y z
N GLU A 1 -13.96 10.64 -2.93
CA GLU A 1 -12.58 11.14 -3.18
C GLU A 1 -11.98 11.76 -1.91
N LEU A 2 -10.65 11.90 -1.83
CA LEU A 2 -9.93 12.50 -0.70
C LEU A 2 -8.60 13.14 -1.15
N THR A 3 -8.24 14.30 -0.58
CA THR A 3 -6.87 14.85 -0.68
C THR A 3 -6.22 14.85 0.69
N ILE A 4 -5.05 14.24 0.82
CA ILE A 4 -4.20 14.28 2.01
C ILE A 4 -3.11 15.31 1.75
N LYS A 5 -3.05 16.34 2.59
CA LYS A 5 -2.19 17.50 2.37
C LYS A 5 -0.87 17.40 3.14
N ASN A 6 0.18 18.02 2.60
CA ASN A 6 1.49 18.18 3.23
C ASN A 6 2.06 16.85 3.74
N VAL A 7 2.09 15.83 2.88
CA VAL A 7 2.46 14.47 3.29
C VAL A 7 3.97 14.26 3.39
N SER A 8 4.78 15.24 2.98
CA SER A 8 6.23 15.09 2.82
C SER A 8 6.55 13.89 1.93
N TYR A 9 6.07 13.95 0.68
CA TYR A 9 5.97 12.78 -0.21
C TYR A 9 7.32 12.07 -0.39
N GLU A 10 8.42 12.82 -0.47
CA GLU A 10 9.78 12.30 -0.61
C GLU A 10 10.23 11.43 0.57
N ASN A 11 9.66 11.62 1.76
CA ASN A 11 10.00 10.86 2.97
C ASN A 11 9.16 9.57 3.13
N LEU A 12 8.14 9.37 2.29
CA LEU A 12 7.24 8.21 2.38
C LEU A 12 7.86 6.91 1.85
N GLY A 13 9.02 6.95 1.21
CA GLY A 13 9.70 5.76 0.69
C GLY A 13 8.79 4.93 -0.20
N ILE A 14 8.68 3.62 0.08
CA ILE A 14 7.84 2.70 -0.71
C ILE A 14 6.36 2.67 -0.31
N ILE A 15 5.94 3.48 0.68
CA ILE A 15 4.58 3.42 1.22
C ILE A 15 3.51 3.69 0.14
N PRO A 16 3.61 4.76 -0.68
CA PRO A 16 2.60 5.02 -1.71
C PRO A 16 2.54 3.88 -2.73
N GLU A 17 3.69 3.34 -3.11
CA GLU A 17 3.77 2.24 -4.07
C GLU A 17 3.13 0.96 -3.53
N SER A 18 3.31 0.68 -2.24
CA SER A 18 2.70 -0.48 -1.60
C SER A 18 1.16 -0.43 -1.63
N PHE A 19 0.58 0.77 -1.47
CA PHE A 19 -0.87 0.97 -1.65
C PHE A 19 -1.31 0.85 -3.13
N ARG A 20 -0.49 1.32 -4.08
CA ARG A 20 -0.78 1.13 -5.52
C ARG A 20 -0.84 -0.34 -5.90
N ARG A 21 0.08 -1.16 -5.37
CA ARG A 21 0.10 -2.63 -5.59
C ARG A 21 -1.13 -3.33 -5.00
N LEU A 22 -1.76 -2.76 -3.97
CA LEU A 22 -3.06 -3.22 -3.45
C LEU A 22 -4.25 -2.79 -4.34
N GLY A 23 -4.01 -2.00 -5.39
CA GLY A 23 -5.03 -1.51 -6.31
C GLY A 23 -5.51 -0.09 -6.03
N ILE A 24 -4.96 0.60 -5.03
CA ILE A 24 -5.38 1.97 -4.70
C ILE A 24 -4.79 2.94 -5.70
N ILE A 25 -5.64 3.67 -6.40
CA ILE A 25 -5.22 4.79 -7.25
C ILE A 25 -4.77 5.95 -6.36
N LEU A 26 -3.52 6.40 -6.57
CA LEU A 26 -2.91 7.52 -5.87
C LEU A 26 -2.25 8.46 -6.88
N GLU A 27 -2.65 9.73 -6.86
CA GLU A 27 -2.04 10.80 -7.66
C GLU A 27 -1.20 11.71 -6.75
N GLN A 28 0.09 11.85 -7.06
CA GLN A 28 0.92 12.86 -6.41
C GLN A 28 0.60 14.24 -7.00
N ARG A 29 0.28 15.22 -6.14
CA ARG A 29 0.03 16.61 -6.52
C ARG A 29 0.94 17.52 -5.71
N GLY A 30 2.18 17.68 -6.18
CA GLY A 30 3.21 18.37 -5.40
C GLY A 30 3.56 17.57 -4.14
N ASP A 31 3.36 18.17 -2.97
CA ASP A 31 3.53 17.52 -1.67
C ASP A 31 2.23 16.93 -1.08
N ASP A 32 1.15 16.94 -1.86
CA ASP A 32 -0.13 16.33 -1.50
C ASP A 32 -0.31 14.98 -2.21
N ILE A 33 -1.15 14.12 -1.64
CA ILE A 33 -1.67 12.91 -2.29
C ILE A 33 -3.16 13.07 -2.52
N PHE A 34 -3.58 12.92 -3.77
CA PHE A 34 -5.00 12.81 -4.13
C PHE A 34 -5.38 11.35 -4.36
N VAL A 35 -6.47 10.93 -3.73
CA VAL A 35 -7.09 9.62 -3.87
C VAL A 35 -8.46 9.82 -4.51
N PRO A 36 -8.64 9.49 -5.80
CA PRO A 36 -9.94 9.57 -6.44
C PRO A 36 -10.92 8.58 -5.80
N GLU A 37 -12.21 8.78 -6.06
CA GLU A 37 -13.22 7.79 -5.71
C GLU A 37 -13.07 6.51 -6.54
N GLN A 38 -13.22 5.36 -5.87
CA GLN A 38 -13.07 4.03 -6.46
C GLN A 38 -14.17 3.14 -5.88
N GLU A 39 -15.05 2.60 -6.73
CA GLU A 39 -16.10 1.67 -6.28
C GLU A 39 -15.51 0.32 -5.86
N CYS A 40 -14.50 -0.14 -6.57
CA CYS A 40 -13.72 -1.32 -6.22
C CYS A 40 -12.27 -1.17 -6.65
N TYR A 41 -11.38 -1.94 -6.03
CA TYR A 41 -9.97 -2.03 -6.38
C TYR A 41 -9.51 -3.48 -6.37
N ALA A 42 -8.49 -3.78 -7.17
CA ALA A 42 -7.96 -5.12 -7.32
C ALA A 42 -6.46 -5.14 -7.04
N VAL A 43 -6.03 -6.14 -6.29
CA VAL A 43 -4.61 -6.38 -6.03
C VAL A 43 -3.91 -6.64 -7.36
N GLU A 44 -2.72 -6.06 -7.52
CA GLU A 44 -1.88 -6.28 -8.69
C GLU A 44 -1.66 -7.79 -8.89
N THR A 45 -1.99 -8.27 -10.09
CA THR A 45 -1.88 -9.67 -10.46
C THR A 45 -0.70 -9.84 -11.40
N PHE A 46 0.26 -10.68 -11.01
CA PHE A 46 1.39 -11.01 -11.86
C PHE A 46 0.98 -12.01 -12.94
N MET A 47 1.57 -11.91 -14.13
CA MET A 47 1.26 -12.80 -15.27
C MET A 47 1.55 -14.28 -14.97
N ASP A 48 2.46 -14.56 -14.04
CA ASP A 48 2.81 -15.91 -13.59
C ASP A 48 1.84 -16.47 -12.53
N GLY A 49 0.81 -15.71 -12.14
CA GLY A 49 -0.15 -16.11 -11.11
C GLY A 49 0.41 -16.01 -9.69
N SER A 50 1.57 -15.38 -9.48
CA SER A 50 2.10 -15.17 -8.15
C SER A 50 1.21 -14.22 -7.33
N ILE A 51 1.16 -14.49 -6.03
CA ILE A 51 0.40 -13.69 -5.07
C ILE A 51 1.23 -12.48 -4.66
N LEU A 52 0.62 -11.29 -4.62
CA LEU A 52 1.28 -10.11 -4.05
C LEU A 52 1.75 -10.43 -2.63
N THR A 53 3.06 -10.35 -2.40
CA THR A 53 3.64 -10.49 -1.06
C THR A 53 4.08 -9.13 -0.54
N LEU A 54 3.56 -8.74 0.62
CA LEU A 54 3.98 -7.57 1.37
C LEU A 54 4.71 -8.03 2.64
N ALA A 55 5.84 -7.38 2.92
CA ALA A 55 6.56 -7.60 4.17
C ALA A 55 7.08 -6.27 4.69
N ASP A 56 7.07 -6.11 6.00
CA ASP A 56 7.72 -5.01 6.69
C ASP A 56 9.25 -5.10 6.60
N ALA A 57 9.88 -3.94 6.68
CA ALA A 57 11.33 -3.75 6.65
C ALA A 57 11.69 -2.38 7.28
N PRO A 58 12.95 -2.16 7.71
CA PRO A 58 13.39 -0.84 8.12
C PRO A 58 13.25 0.16 6.97
N TRP A 59 13.04 1.44 7.30
CA TRP A 59 13.02 2.53 6.31
C TRP A 59 14.29 2.48 5.42
N PRO A 60 14.19 2.66 4.09
CA PRO A 60 13.03 3.13 3.32
C PRO A 60 12.01 2.04 2.92
N GLY A 61 12.10 0.85 3.52
CA GLY A 61 11.13 -0.22 3.39
C GLY A 61 9.79 0.08 4.09
N LEU A 62 8.88 -0.90 4.01
CA LEU A 62 7.53 -0.76 4.55
C LEU A 62 7.57 -0.84 6.09
N THR A 63 7.17 0.23 6.76
CA THR A 63 7.13 0.23 8.24
C THR A 63 6.13 -0.81 8.77
N PRO A 64 6.47 -1.55 9.85
CA PRO A 64 5.54 -2.50 10.47
C PRO A 64 4.24 -1.86 10.95
N ASP A 65 4.26 -0.58 11.30
CA ASP A 65 3.08 0.16 11.79
C ASP A 65 1.92 0.19 10.77
N LEU A 66 2.24 0.05 9.48
CA LEU A 66 1.25 0.09 8.41
C LEU A 66 0.71 -1.28 8.00
N LEU A 67 1.25 -2.40 8.52
CA LEU A 67 0.77 -3.73 8.12
C LEU A 67 -0.70 -3.96 8.49
N SER A 68 -1.13 -3.48 9.67
CA SER A 68 -2.54 -3.58 10.10
C SER A 68 -3.47 -2.76 9.20
N VAL A 69 -3.04 -1.55 8.81
CA VAL A 69 -3.78 -0.69 7.88
C VAL A 69 -3.89 -1.35 6.51
N MET A 70 -2.79 -1.90 6.00
CA MET A 70 -2.77 -2.61 4.72
C MET A 70 -3.63 -3.87 4.72
N LEU A 71 -3.69 -4.59 5.84
CA LEU A 71 -4.59 -5.73 5.99
C LEU A 71 -6.06 -5.29 5.86
N VAL A 72 -6.46 -4.23 6.55
CA VAL A 72 -7.84 -3.70 6.46
C VAL A 72 -8.17 -3.29 5.02
N VAL A 73 -7.25 -2.58 4.35
CA VAL A 73 -7.41 -2.22 2.93
C VAL A 73 -7.53 -3.46 2.05
N ALA A 74 -6.67 -4.47 2.24
CA ALA A 74 -6.73 -5.71 1.48
C ALA A 74 -8.06 -6.46 1.63
N THR A 75 -8.76 -6.34 2.77
CA THR A 75 -10.07 -7.01 2.95
C THR A 75 -11.15 -6.53 1.99
N GLN A 76 -11.01 -5.34 1.41
CA GLN A 76 -11.97 -4.78 0.45
C GLN A 76 -11.47 -4.90 -1.00
N ALA A 77 -10.25 -5.40 -1.22
CA ALA A 77 -9.67 -5.59 -2.54
C ALA A 77 -10.15 -6.89 -3.18
N ARG A 78 -10.24 -6.91 -4.51
CA ARG A 78 -10.38 -8.15 -5.28
C ARG A 78 -9.00 -8.77 -5.51
N GLY A 79 -8.83 -10.05 -5.16
CA GLY A 79 -7.59 -10.79 -5.37
C GLY A 79 -7.06 -11.38 -4.06
N SER A 80 -5.78 -11.74 -4.08
CA SER A 80 -5.10 -12.37 -2.95
C SER A 80 -3.83 -11.61 -2.61
N VAL A 81 -3.55 -11.46 -1.32
CA VAL A 81 -2.30 -10.89 -0.80
C VAL A 81 -1.77 -11.76 0.32
N LEU A 82 -0.45 -11.88 0.39
CA LEU A 82 0.27 -12.50 1.49
C LEU A 82 0.99 -11.41 2.28
N ILE A 83 0.71 -11.28 3.57
CA ILE A 83 1.34 -10.28 4.44
C ILE A 83 2.21 -10.99 5.46
N HIS A 84 3.51 -10.68 5.48
CA HIS A 84 4.49 -11.22 6.43
C HIS A 84 4.99 -10.12 7.35
N GLN A 85 4.94 -10.37 8.66
CA GLN A 85 5.61 -9.52 9.66
C GLN A 85 6.94 -10.18 10.07
N LYS A 86 8.05 -9.50 9.78
CA LYS A 86 9.43 -9.96 9.93
C LYS A 86 10.22 -9.16 10.97
N MET A 87 9.83 -7.92 11.25
CA MET A 87 10.59 -7.02 12.12
C MET A 87 10.40 -7.27 13.62
N PHE A 88 9.51 -8.19 14.01
CA PHE A 88 9.33 -8.59 15.41
C PHE A 88 9.58 -10.09 15.55
N GLU A 89 10.53 -10.45 16.40
CA GLU A 89 10.69 -11.83 16.88
C GLU A 89 9.47 -12.18 17.75
N SER A 90 8.91 -13.38 17.53
CA SER A 90 7.94 -14.01 18.43
C SER A 90 8.66 -14.78 19.53
#